data_AF-Q5G6H6-F1
#
_entry.id   AF-Q5G6H6-F1
#
_cell.length_a   1.000
_cell.length_b   1.000
_cell.length_c   1.000
_cell.angle_alpha   90.00
_cell.angle_beta   90.00
_cell.angle_gamma   90.00
#
_symmetry.space_group_name_H-M   'P 1'
#
loop_
_entity.id
_entity.type
_entity.pdbx_description
1 polymer ?
#
loop_
_entity_poly.entity_id
_entity_poly.type
_entity_poly.pdbx_seq_one_letter_code
_entity_poly.pdbx_strand_id
1 'polypeptide(L)'
;IDGMHCKSWVSNIESALSTLQYVSSIVVSLESRSAVVKYSASSVTPEALSKAIEAVSPGQYRVSVASGVGSASTSPSSSSLQKTPLNIVSQPLTQETVINIDGMTCNSCVQSIEGVIAKKAGVKSILVSLANSSGTVEYDPLLTSPE
;
A
#
# COMPACT_ATOMS: atom_id res chain seq x y z
N ILE A 1 8.26 -6.91 -13.10
CA ILE A 1 7.67 -6.50 -14.38
C ILE A 1 8.59 -7.02 -15.48
N ASP A 2 8.23 -8.14 -16.10
CA ASP A 2 8.90 -8.62 -17.30
C ASP A 2 8.41 -7.76 -18.48
N GLY A 3 9.34 -7.15 -19.24
CA GLY A 3 9.03 -6.16 -20.30
C GLY A 3 9.44 -4.70 -20.04
N MET A 4 9.87 -4.32 -18.83
CA MET A 4 10.42 -2.98 -18.51
C MET A 4 11.89 -2.79 -18.96
N HIS A 5 12.31 -3.44 -20.05
CA HIS A 5 13.73 -3.77 -20.30
C HIS A 5 14.43 -3.03 -21.45
N CYS A 6 13.90 -1.91 -21.97
CA CYS A 6 14.56 -1.15 -23.05
C CYS A 6 14.43 0.38 -22.91
N LYS A 7 15.49 1.12 -23.32
CA LYS A 7 15.50 2.60 -23.42
C LYS A 7 14.29 3.15 -24.17
N SER A 8 13.79 2.39 -25.14
CA SER A 8 12.60 2.70 -25.94
C SER A 8 11.34 2.90 -25.11
N TRP A 9 11.18 2.16 -24.00
CA TRP A 9 10.01 2.30 -23.12
C TRP A 9 10.04 3.61 -22.34
N VAL A 10 11.21 3.96 -21.80
CA VAL A 10 11.43 5.23 -21.08
C VAL A 10 11.18 6.42 -22.01
N SER A 11 11.74 6.39 -23.22
CA SER A 11 11.52 7.47 -24.19
C SER A 11 10.06 7.57 -24.63
N ASN A 12 9.32 6.46 -24.72
CA ASN A 12 7.91 6.47 -25.07
C ASN A 12 7.05 7.12 -23.97
N ILE A 13 7.29 6.77 -22.70
CA ILE A 13 6.54 7.34 -21.59
C ILE A 13 6.92 8.82 -21.35
N GLU A 14 8.20 9.16 -21.42
CA GLU A 14 8.64 10.56 -21.31
C GLU A 14 8.06 11.41 -22.43
N SER A 15 8.06 10.91 -23.68
CA SER A 15 7.46 11.60 -24.81
C SER A 15 5.95 11.79 -24.61
N ALA A 16 5.23 10.74 -24.24
CA ALA A 16 3.79 10.81 -24.04
C ALA A 16 3.40 11.79 -22.92
N LEU A 17 4.13 11.77 -21.80
CA LEU A 17 3.88 12.69 -20.69
C LEU A 17 4.35 14.11 -21.00
N SER A 18 5.38 14.28 -21.83
CA SER A 18 5.84 15.59 -22.29
C SER A 18 4.85 16.28 -23.23
N THR A 19 3.91 15.54 -23.84
CA THR A 19 2.82 16.15 -24.63
C THR A 19 1.74 16.79 -23.76
N LEU A 20 1.71 16.49 -22.47
CA LEU A 20 0.72 16.99 -21.53
C LEU A 20 1.13 18.39 -21.04
N GLN A 21 0.41 19.43 -21.47
CA GLN A 21 0.70 20.83 -21.12
C GLN A 21 0.73 21.10 -19.59
N TYR A 22 0.05 20.28 -18.80
CA TYR A 22 0.00 20.42 -17.34
C TYR A 22 1.17 19.76 -16.60
N VAL A 23 2.04 19.03 -17.31
CA VAL A 23 3.24 18.40 -16.74
C VAL A 23 4.43 19.35 -16.87
N SER A 24 5.04 19.68 -15.75
CA SER A 24 6.16 20.60 -15.68
C SER A 24 7.52 19.91 -15.83
N SER A 25 7.67 18.68 -15.32
CA SER A 25 8.90 17.91 -15.47
C SER A 25 8.63 16.43 -15.15
N ILE A 26 9.34 15.53 -15.83
CA ILE A 26 9.28 14.08 -15.59
C ILE A 26 10.71 13.61 -15.36
N VAL A 27 10.91 12.77 -14.35
CA VAL A 27 12.18 12.13 -14.04
C VAL A 27 11.95 10.64 -13.93
N VAL A 28 12.53 9.85 -14.83
CA VAL A 28 12.42 8.38 -14.82
C VAL A 28 13.73 7.78 -14.34
N SER A 29 13.68 7.03 -13.23
CA SER A 29 14.81 6.28 -12.67
C SER A 29 14.68 4.81 -13.03
N LEU A 30 15.49 4.37 -14.00
CA LEU A 30 15.57 2.95 -14.38
C LEU A 30 16.16 2.07 -13.27
N GLU A 31 17.12 2.61 -12.51
CA GLU A 31 17.74 1.91 -11.37
C GLU A 31 16.71 1.53 -10.30
N SER A 32 15.94 2.53 -9.86
CA SER A 32 14.89 2.34 -8.85
C SER A 32 13.53 1.95 -9.43
N ARG A 33 13.44 1.71 -10.75
CA ARG A 33 12.21 1.36 -11.49
C ARG A 33 11.03 2.29 -11.16
N SER A 34 11.30 3.58 -11.00
CA SER A 34 10.34 4.56 -10.49
C SER A 34 10.36 5.82 -11.35
N ALA A 35 9.20 6.44 -11.54
CA ALA A 35 9.07 7.70 -12.28
C ALA A 35 8.43 8.76 -11.38
N VAL A 36 9.02 9.94 -11.37
CA VAL A 36 8.53 11.11 -10.62
C VAL A 36 8.04 12.14 -11.62
N VAL A 37 6.75 12.47 -11.56
CA VAL A 37 6.13 13.45 -12.45
C VAL A 37 5.72 14.67 -11.63
N LYS A 38 6.23 15.83 -12.02
CA LYS A 38 5.89 17.12 -11.44
C LYS A 38 4.81 17.76 -12.30
N TYR A 39 3.62 17.95 -11.74
CA TYR A 39 2.46 18.48 -12.44
C TYR A 39 1.90 19.71 -11.71
N SER A 40 1.14 20.52 -12.42
CA SER A 40 0.46 21.68 -11.83
C SER A 40 -0.94 21.29 -11.35
N ALA A 41 -1.14 21.28 -10.02
CA ALA A 41 -2.42 20.90 -9.41
C ALA A 41 -3.59 21.86 -9.75
N SER A 42 -3.29 23.02 -10.34
CA SER A 42 -4.29 23.99 -10.79
C SER A 42 -4.97 23.60 -12.11
N SER A 43 -4.37 22.68 -12.88
CA SER A 43 -4.84 22.33 -14.24
C SER A 43 -5.24 20.87 -14.37
N VAL A 44 -4.76 19.98 -13.48
CA VAL A 44 -5.06 18.55 -13.54
C VAL A 44 -5.14 17.96 -12.13
N THR A 45 -6.07 17.03 -11.92
CA THR A 45 -6.16 16.26 -10.68
C THR A 45 -5.24 15.03 -10.75
N PRO A 46 -4.75 14.51 -9.60
CA PRO A 46 -3.90 13.32 -9.57
C PRO A 46 -4.56 12.09 -10.20
N GLU A 47 -5.89 11.97 -10.08
CA GLU A 47 -6.66 10.87 -10.70
C GLU A 47 -6.74 11.01 -12.22
N ALA A 48 -6.92 12.23 -12.74
CA ALA A 48 -6.92 12.46 -14.18
C ALA A 48 -5.52 12.25 -14.77
N LEU A 49 -4.48 12.67 -14.04
CA LEU A 49 -3.08 12.43 -14.39
C LEU A 49 -2.77 10.92 -14.39
N SER A 50 -3.15 10.17 -13.35
CA SER A 50 -2.93 8.72 -13.30
C SER A 50 -3.61 8.02 -14.45
N LYS A 51 -4.86 8.41 -14.75
CA LYS A 51 -5.64 7.85 -15.85
C LYS A 51 -5.05 8.19 -17.21
N ALA A 52 -4.50 9.39 -17.39
CA ALA A 52 -3.79 9.78 -18.60
C ALA A 52 -2.50 8.98 -18.77
N ILE A 53 -1.73 8.80 -17.69
CA ILE A 53 -0.54 7.95 -17.68
C ILE A 53 -0.95 6.51 -18.05
N GLU A 54 -1.94 5.89 -17.41
CA GLU A 54 -2.41 4.53 -17.74
C GLU A 54 -2.91 4.39 -19.19
N ALA A 55 -3.52 5.44 -19.75
CA ALA A 55 -4.00 5.45 -21.13
C ALA A 55 -2.89 5.45 -22.18
N VAL A 56 -1.67 5.88 -21.83
CA VAL A 56 -0.52 5.85 -22.75
C VAL A 56 -0.14 4.41 -23.14
N SER A 57 -0.37 3.43 -22.27
CA SER A 57 -0.30 2.01 -22.62
C SER A 57 -1.14 1.16 -21.66
N PRO A 58 -2.41 0.92 -21.96
CA PRO A 58 -3.27 0.12 -21.11
C PRO A 58 -2.70 -1.31 -20.97
N GLY A 59 -2.52 -1.75 -19.72
CA GLY A 59 -2.06 -3.11 -19.40
C GLY A 59 -0.55 -3.31 -19.30
N GLN A 60 0.29 -2.31 -19.61
CA GLN A 60 1.75 -2.43 -19.45
C GLN A 60 2.29 -1.94 -18.10
N TYR A 61 1.56 -1.09 -17.38
CA TYR A 61 1.99 -0.58 -16.07
C TYR A 61 0.79 -0.16 -15.22
N ARG A 62 1.00 -0.17 -13.89
CA ARG A 62 0.06 0.35 -12.90
C ARG A 62 0.62 1.65 -12.35
N VAL A 63 -0.19 2.70 -12.36
CA VAL A 63 0.16 3.97 -11.74
C VAL A 63 -0.32 3.92 -10.30
N SER A 64 0.61 3.91 -9.35
CA SER A 64 0.31 4.05 -7.94
C SER A 64 0.76 5.43 -7.51
N VAL A 65 -0.20 6.32 -7.28
CA VAL A 65 0.09 7.69 -6.83
C VAL A 65 0.56 7.59 -5.37
N ALA A 66 1.87 7.54 -5.15
CA ALA A 66 2.45 7.68 -3.82
C ALA A 66 2.40 9.16 -3.39
N SER A 67 1.20 9.72 -3.28
CA SER A 67 1.00 10.91 -2.46
C SER A 67 1.19 10.43 -1.03
N GLY A 68 2.25 10.89 -0.35
CA GLY A 68 2.69 10.39 0.94
C GLY A 68 1.55 10.11 1.94
N VAL A 69 1.04 8.89 1.90
CA VAL A 69 0.42 8.11 2.96
C VAL A 69 0.27 6.68 2.43
N GLY A 70 1.04 5.77 3.04
CA GLY A 70 0.81 4.33 3.03
C GLY A 70 0.83 3.61 1.67
N SER A 71 2.01 3.16 1.25
CA SER A 71 2.10 1.82 0.64
C SER A 71 1.99 0.81 1.79
N ALA A 72 1.17 -0.23 1.70
CA ALA A 72 1.60 -1.42 0.98
C ALA A 72 0.45 -2.10 0.24
N SER A 73 0.67 -2.31 -1.07
CA SER A 73 -0.10 -3.22 -1.89
C SER A 73 0.36 -4.67 -1.67
N THR A 74 -0.61 -5.51 -1.33
CA THR A 74 -0.95 -6.79 -2.00
C THR A 74 -0.01 -8.00 -1.90
N SER A 75 -0.59 -9.12 -1.47
CA SER A 75 -0.35 -10.42 -2.10
C SER A 75 -1.67 -11.04 -2.57
N PRO A 76 -1.83 -11.34 -3.87
CA PRO A 76 -2.92 -12.13 -4.42
C PRO A 76 -2.47 -13.58 -4.61
N SER A 77 -3.25 -14.57 -4.14
CA SER A 77 -3.41 -15.88 -4.82
C SER A 77 -4.54 -16.71 -4.18
N SER A 78 -5.69 -16.62 -4.86
CA SER A 78 -6.70 -17.64 -5.14
C SER A 78 -6.75 -18.90 -4.26
N SER A 79 -7.89 -19.10 -3.57
CA SER A 79 -8.78 -20.26 -3.76
C SER A 79 -10.07 -20.19 -2.93
N SER A 80 -11.20 -20.07 -3.65
CA SER A 80 -12.53 -20.66 -3.38
C SER A 80 -13.42 -20.21 -2.20
N LEU A 81 -14.45 -19.42 -2.55
CA LEU A 81 -15.87 -19.51 -2.14
C LEU A 81 -16.22 -19.61 -0.63
N GLN A 82 -16.77 -18.53 -0.04
CA GLN A 82 -18.23 -18.41 0.22
C GLN A 82 -18.63 -17.13 1.00
N LYS A 83 -19.58 -16.39 0.38
CA LYS A 83 -20.59 -15.48 0.95
C LYS A 83 -20.15 -14.21 1.68
N THR A 84 -20.28 -13.09 0.97
CA THR A 84 -20.60 -11.77 1.54
C THR A 84 -21.87 -11.82 2.41
N PRO A 85 -21.99 -10.92 3.39
CA PRO A 85 -22.81 -9.74 3.12
C PRO A 85 -22.13 -8.41 3.49
N LEU A 86 -22.17 -7.48 2.53
CA LEU A 86 -22.55 -6.08 2.66
C LEU A 86 -22.25 -5.35 4.00
N ASN A 87 -21.28 -4.42 4.02
CA ASN A 87 -21.40 -3.09 4.65
C ASN A 87 -20.21 -2.22 4.21
N ILE A 88 -20.39 -1.24 3.32
CA ILE A 88 -20.58 0.19 3.64
C ILE A 88 -19.39 0.78 4.40
N VAL A 89 -18.85 1.84 3.79
CA VAL A 89 -17.83 2.75 4.30
C VAL A 89 -17.74 2.76 5.83
N SER A 90 -16.61 2.35 6.35
CA SER A 90 -16.15 2.72 7.66
C SER A 90 -14.64 2.72 7.53
N GLN A 91 -14.07 3.89 7.28
CA GLN A 91 -12.67 4.12 7.62
C GLN A 91 -12.52 3.61 9.05
N PRO A 92 -11.69 2.59 9.32
CA PRO A 92 -11.30 2.40 10.68
C PRO A 92 -10.24 3.49 10.90
N LEU A 93 -10.51 4.44 11.79
CA LEU A 93 -9.51 5.36 12.35
C LEU A 93 -8.43 4.59 13.16
N THR A 94 -8.16 3.34 12.81
CA THR A 94 -7.23 2.47 13.49
C THR A 94 -6.03 2.21 12.60
N GLN A 95 -4.88 2.23 13.23
CA GLN A 95 -3.60 1.93 12.64
C GLN A 95 -3.25 0.47 12.90
N GLU A 96 -2.63 -0.17 11.92
CA GLU A 96 -2.06 -1.51 12.06
C GLU A 96 -0.55 -1.38 12.28
N THR A 97 -0.01 -2.14 13.24
CA THR A 97 1.44 -2.27 13.44
C THR A 97 1.83 -3.74 13.60
N VAL A 98 3.01 -4.09 13.12
CA VAL A 98 3.59 -5.43 13.27
C VAL A 98 4.72 -5.36 14.29
N ILE A 99 4.64 -6.20 15.30
CA ILE A 99 5.59 -6.29 16.40
C ILE A 99 6.28 -7.65 16.34
N ASN A 100 7.60 -7.68 16.28
CA ASN A 100 8.34 -8.93 16.40
C ASN A 100 8.36 -9.37 17.87
N ILE A 101 7.99 -10.63 18.12
CA ILE A 101 7.92 -11.19 19.47
C ILE A 101 8.88 -12.37 19.53
N ASP A 102 9.99 -12.15 20.22
CA ASP A 102 10.98 -13.20 20.47
C ASP A 102 10.52 -14.11 21.63
N GLY A 103 10.92 -15.39 21.58
CA GLY A 103 10.65 -16.34 22.66
C GLY A 103 9.25 -16.96 22.71
N MET A 104 8.43 -16.79 21.66
CA MET A 104 7.15 -17.51 21.56
C MET A 104 7.39 -18.98 21.15
N THR A 105 7.26 -19.90 22.10
CA THR A 105 7.54 -21.33 21.86
C THR A 105 6.28 -22.21 21.76
N CYS A 106 5.09 -21.69 22.11
CA CYS A 106 3.85 -22.46 22.15
C CYS A 106 2.59 -21.59 21.93
N ASN A 107 1.51 -22.19 21.42
CA ASN A 107 0.18 -21.56 21.28
C ASN A 107 -0.38 -20.99 22.60
N SER A 108 0.08 -21.49 23.75
CA SER A 108 -0.29 -20.94 25.06
C SER A 108 0.28 -19.52 25.27
N CYS A 109 1.50 -19.27 24.76
CA CYS A 109 2.14 -17.95 24.82
C CYS A 109 1.40 -16.95 23.93
N VAL A 110 1.02 -17.37 22.72
CA VAL A 110 0.22 -16.60 21.75
C VAL A 110 -1.05 -16.08 22.38
N GLN A 111 -1.89 -16.99 22.92
CA GLN A 111 -3.17 -16.63 23.53
C GLN A 111 -2.99 -15.72 24.73
N SER A 112 -1.92 -15.90 25.51
CA SER A 112 -1.61 -15.01 26.63
C SER A 112 -1.31 -13.59 26.13
N ILE A 113 -0.49 -13.45 25.10
CA ILE A 113 -0.12 -12.16 24.51
C ILE A 113 -1.34 -11.48 23.86
N GLU A 114 -2.09 -12.22 23.04
CA GLU A 114 -3.33 -11.73 22.42
C GLU A 114 -4.32 -11.27 23.48
N GLY A 115 -4.54 -12.06 24.52
CA GLY A 115 -5.45 -11.72 25.61
C GLY A 115 -5.02 -10.52 26.44
N VAL A 116 -3.71 -10.27 26.59
CA VAL A 116 -3.19 -9.10 27.30
C VAL A 116 -3.33 -7.84 26.44
N ILE A 117 -2.95 -7.91 25.17
CA ILE A 117 -2.95 -6.75 24.27
C ILE A 117 -4.38 -6.37 23.88
N ALA A 118 -5.28 -7.33 23.66
CA ALA A 118 -6.69 -7.08 23.39
C ALA A 118 -7.41 -6.33 24.54
N LYS A 119 -6.87 -6.41 25.77
CA LYS A 119 -7.40 -5.69 26.93
C LYS A 119 -6.84 -4.29 27.10
N LYS A 120 -5.81 -3.90 26.33
CA LYS A 120 -5.28 -2.54 26.40
C LYS A 120 -6.29 -1.56 25.80
N ALA A 121 -6.51 -0.44 26.49
CA ALA A 121 -7.36 0.62 25.99
C ALA A 121 -6.83 1.13 24.64
N GLY A 122 -7.72 1.25 23.66
CA GLY A 122 -7.37 1.68 22.30
C GLY A 122 -6.98 0.54 21.35
N VAL A 123 -6.79 -0.70 21.81
CA VAL A 123 -6.60 -1.85 20.91
C VAL A 123 -7.95 -2.33 20.41
N LYS A 124 -8.10 -2.47 19.09
CA LYS A 124 -9.29 -3.01 18.45
C LYS A 124 -9.18 -4.51 18.24
N SER A 125 -8.06 -4.96 17.70
CA SER A 125 -7.79 -6.37 17.42
C SER A 125 -6.29 -6.65 17.53
N ILE A 126 -5.95 -7.90 17.88
CA ILE A 126 -4.59 -8.41 17.79
C ILE A 126 -4.62 -9.80 17.18
N LEU A 127 -3.63 -10.08 16.34
CA LEU A 127 -3.37 -11.37 15.72
C LEU A 127 -1.89 -11.74 15.92
N VAL A 128 -1.62 -12.85 16.59
CA VAL A 128 -0.23 -13.32 16.80
C VAL A 128 0.06 -14.54 15.95
N SER A 129 1.14 -14.45 15.18
CA SER A 129 1.61 -15.48 14.24
C SER A 129 2.87 -16.16 14.74
N LEU A 130 2.75 -17.40 15.24
CA LEU A 130 3.92 -18.23 15.60
C LEU A 130 4.83 -18.51 14.41
N ALA A 131 4.24 -18.77 13.24
CA ALA A 131 4.99 -19.08 12.03
C ALA A 131 5.90 -17.93 11.58
N ASN A 132 5.56 -16.70 11.96
CA ASN A 132 6.28 -15.50 11.57
C ASN A 132 6.99 -14.81 12.75
N SER A 133 6.89 -15.40 13.95
CA SER A 133 7.41 -14.84 15.20
C SER A 133 7.04 -13.35 15.38
N SER A 134 5.81 -13.00 15.03
CA SER A 134 5.32 -11.62 15.03
C SER A 134 3.85 -11.52 15.42
N GLY A 135 3.46 -10.36 15.94
CA GLY A 135 2.09 -10.01 16.28
C GLY A 135 1.65 -8.74 15.57
N THR A 136 0.53 -8.82 14.87
CA THR A 136 -0.12 -7.68 14.22
C THR A 136 -1.17 -7.12 15.15
N VAL A 137 -1.08 -5.83 15.46
CA VAL A 137 -2.02 -5.13 16.36
C VAL A 137 -2.71 -4.02 15.60
N GLU A 138 -4.04 -4.06 15.60
CA GLU A 138 -4.90 -2.98 15.15
C GLU A 138 -5.33 -2.16 16.37
N TYR A 139 -4.99 -0.88 16.37
CA TYR A 139 -5.28 0.02 17.49
C TYR A 139 -5.61 1.43 17.00
N ASP A 140 -6.27 2.22 17.84
CA ASP A 140 -6.58 3.61 17.55
C ASP A 140 -5.39 4.51 17.94
N PRO A 141 -4.71 5.16 16.97
CA PRO A 141 -3.53 5.98 17.22
C PRO A 141 -3.83 7.25 18.03
N LEU A 142 -5.12 7.61 18.20
CA LEU A 142 -5.53 8.72 19.06
C LEU A 142 -5.64 8.31 20.54
N LEU A 143 -5.77 7.01 20.82
CA LEU A 143 -5.96 6.47 22.18
C LEU A 143 -4.75 5.71 22.70
N THR A 144 -3.96 5.09 21.82
CA THR A 144 -2.76 4.35 22.21
C THR A 144 -1.71 4.44 21.11
N SER A 145 -0.44 4.53 21.50
CA SER A 145 0.71 4.51 20.59
C SER A 145 1.52 3.24 20.80
N PRO A 146 2.19 2.71 19.76
CA PRO A 146 3.02 1.51 19.85
C PRO A 146 4.44 1.89 20.31
N GLU A 147 4.61 2.25 21.58
CA GLU A 147 5.93 2.32 22.24
C GLU A 147 6.10 1.20 23.27
#